data_AF-A0A401I830-F1
#
_entry.id   AF-A0A401I830-F1
#
_cell.length_a   1.000
_cell.length_b   1.000
_cell.length_c   1.000
_cell.angle_alpha   90.00
_cell.angle_beta   90.00
_cell.angle_gamma   90.00
#
_symmetry.space_group_name_H-M   'P 1'
#
loop_
_entity.id
_entity.type
_entity.pdbx_description
1 polymer ?
#
loop_
_entity_poly.entity_id
_entity_poly.type
_entity_poly.pdbx_seq_one_letter_code
_entity_poly.pdbx_strand_id
1 'polypeptide(L)' 'MSRIELVEATLERKSVLRQLIELYEYDFSEFNGADVNAFGRYDYKYLDHY' A
#
# COMPACT_ATOMS: atom_id res chain seq x y z
N MET A 1 -5.18 26.54 -5.64
CA MET A 1 -5.62 25.46 -4.74
C MET A 1 -6.19 24.35 -5.59
N SER A 2 -5.64 23.14 -5.48
CA SER A 2 -6.17 21.95 -6.15
C SER A 2 -7.52 21.59 -5.54
N ARG A 3 -8.53 21.33 -6.36
CA ARG A 3 -9.79 20.74 -5.89
C ARG A 3 -9.54 19.26 -5.62
N ILE A 4 -9.86 18.81 -4.42
CA ILE A 4 -9.82 17.39 -4.02
C ILE A 4 -11.22 16.81 -4.20
N GLU A 5 -11.32 15.65 -4.85
CA GLU A 5 -12.58 14.94 -5.07
C GLU A 5 -12.47 13.52 -4.52
N LEU A 6 -13.50 13.06 -3.81
CA LEU A 6 -13.63 11.68 -3.36
C LEU A 6 -14.28 10.88 -4.48
N VAL A 7 -13.64 9.77 -4.85
CA VAL A 7 -14.16 8.82 -5.84
C VAL A 7 -14.15 7.44 -5.24
N GLU A 8 -15.16 6.64 -5.57
CA GLU A 8 -15.19 5.23 -5.20
C GLU A 8 -14.03 4.50 -5.87
N ALA A 9 -13.35 3.65 -5.10
CA ALA A 9 -12.29 2.81 -5.63
C ALA A 9 -12.91 1.60 -6.32
N THR A 10 -12.50 1.32 -7.55
CA THR A 10 -12.90 0.11 -8.25
C THR A 10 -11.95 -1.04 -7.91
N LEU A 11 -12.37 -2.29 -8.11
CA LEU A 11 -11.53 -3.46 -7.86
C LEU A 11 -10.22 -3.43 -8.66
N GLU A 12 -10.25 -2.88 -9.87
CA GLU A 12 -9.06 -2.73 -10.73
C GLU A 12 -8.02 -1.79 -10.11
N ARG A 13 -8.46 -0.83 -9.28
CA ARG A 13 -7.59 0.11 -8.55
C ARG A 13 -6.99 -0.48 -7.28
N LYS A 14 -7.36 -1.70 -6.88
CA LYS A 14 -6.78 -2.37 -5.70
C LYS A 14 -5.26 -2.55 -5.80
N SER A 15 -4.75 -2.71 -7.02
CA SER A 15 -3.30 -2.73 -7.27
C SER A 15 -2.63 -1.41 -6.91
N VAL A 16 -3.28 -0.27 -7.15
CA VAL A 16 -2.78 1.06 -6.77
C VAL A 16 -2.69 1.16 -5.24
N LEU A 17 -3.73 0.74 -4.53
CA LEU A 17 -3.72 0.72 -3.07
C LEU A 17 -2.59 -0.15 -2.51
N ARG A 18 -2.38 -1.35 -3.08
CA ARG A 18 -1.26 -2.23 -2.72
C ARG A 18 0.08 -1.50 -2.85
N GLN A 19 0.34 -0.87 -4.00
CA GLN A 19 1.62 -0.21 -4.23
C GLN A 19 1.84 1.00 -3.30
N LEU A 20 0.78 1.72 -2.93
CA LEU A 20 0.89 2.81 -1.95
C LEU A 20 1.24 2.29 -0.55
N ILE A 21 0.69 1.15 -0.15
CA ILE A 21 1.01 0.52 1.13
C ILE A 21 2.45 -0.02 1.11
N GLU A 22 2.89 -0.67 0.03
CA GLU A 22 4.29 -1.13 -0.09
C GLU A 22 5.29 0.02 0.03
N LEU A 23 5.00 1.19 -0.56
CA LEU A 23 5.83 2.40 -0.40
C LEU A 23 5.86 2.88 1.04
N TYR A 24 4.71 2.89 1.72
CA TYR A 24 4.64 3.26 3.12
C TYR A 24 5.41 2.28 4.03
N GLU A 25 5.26 0.97 3.82
CA GLU A 25 5.98 -0.05 4.58
C GLU A 25 7.49 0.01 4.33
N TYR A 26 7.92 0.29 3.09
CA TYR A 26 9.32 0.55 2.78
C TYR A 26 9.88 1.73 3.59
N ASP A 27 9.21 2.88 3.55
CA ASP A 27 9.64 4.07 4.30
C ASP A 27 9.63 3.81 5.82
N PHE A 28 8.68 3.02 6.31
CA PHE A 28 8.56 2.70 7.73
C PHE A 28 9.50 1.58 8.19
N SER A 29 10.04 0.80 7.25
CA SER A 29 10.92 -0.35 7.52
C SER A 29 12.18 0.06 8.29
N GLU A 30 12.67 1.28 8.06
CA GLU A 30 13.83 1.85 8.76
C GLU A 30 13.60 1.96 10.28
N PHE A 31 12.34 2.04 10.73
CA PHE A 31 11.97 2.25 12.13
C PHE A 31 11.55 0.96 12.84
N ASN A 32 11.02 -0.03 12.10
CA ASN A 32 10.52 -1.28 12.67
C ASN A 32 11.37 -2.52 12.32
N GLY A 33 12.37 -2.38 11.44
CA GLY A 33 13.23 -3.47 10.98
C GLY A 33 12.53 -4.50 10.09
N ALA A 34 11.41 -4.14 9.47
CA ALA A 34 10.71 -5.00 8.53
C ALA A 34 11.57 -5.25 7.27
N ASP A 35 11.38 -6.44 6.69
CA ASP A 35 12.05 -6.84 5.45
C ASP A 35 11.03 -7.47 4.50
N VAL A 36 11.39 -7.52 3.23
CA VAL A 36 10.55 -8.12 2.20
C VAL A 36 10.51 -9.64 2.33
N ASN A 37 9.39 -10.22 1.93
CA ASN A 37 9.23 -11.66 1.81
C ASN A 37 9.99 -12.23 0.60
N ALA A 38 9.87 -13.54 0.37
CA ALA A 38 10.52 -14.25 -0.74
C ALA A 38 10.12 -13.75 -2.15
N PHE A 39 9.07 -12.93 -2.28
CA PHE A 39 8.61 -12.33 -3.53
C PHE A 39 9.01 -10.86 -3.66
N GLY A 40 9.79 -10.31 -2.72
CA GLY A 40 10.23 -8.92 -2.74
C GLY A 40 9.12 -7.94 -2.36
N ARG A 41 8.20 -8.33 -1.48
CA ARG A 41 7.11 -7.47 -0.99
C ARG A 41 7.11 -7.40 0.53
N TYR A 42 6.76 -6.25 1.09
CA TYR A 42 6.44 -6.12 2.51
C TYR A 42 5.13 -6.81 2.85
N ASP A 43 4.19 -6.84 1.89
CA ASP A 43 2.83 -7.34 2.02
C ASP A 43 2.02 -6.66 3.14
N TYR A 44 0.71 -6.64 2.96
CA TYR A 44 -0.19 -6.11 3.97
C TYR A 44 -1.34 -7.09 4.20
N LYS A 45 -1.36 -7.66 5.40
CA LYS A 45 -2.28 -8.75 5.79
C LYS A 45 -3.75 -8.40 5.53
N TYR A 46 -4.12 -7.13 5.66
CA TYR A 46 -5.52 -6.71 5.58
C TYR A 46 -5.88 -6.06 4.24
N LEU A 47 -5.02 -6.13 3.23
CA LEU A 47 -5.28 -5.50 1.93
C LEU A 47 -6.60 -5.95 1.29
N ASP A 48 -7.03 -7.18 1.55
CA ASP A 48 -8.28 -7.71 1.01
C ASP A 48 -9.55 -7.24 1.73
N HIS A 49 -9.40 -6.54 2.86
CA HIS A 49 -10.51 -5.90 3.58
C HIS A 49 -10.83 -4.49 3.05
N TYR A 50 -10.12 -4.02 2.02
CA TYR A 50 -10.30 -2.72 1.38
C TYR A 50 -10.78 -2.85 -0.07
#